data_AF-A0A819WVF8-F1
#
_entry.id   AF-A0A819WVF8-F1
#
_cell.length_a   1.000
_cell.length_b   1.000
_cell.length_c   1.000
_cell.angle_alpha   90.00
_cell.angle_beta   90.00
_cell.angle_gamma   90.00
#
_symmetry.space_group_name_H-M   'P 1'
#
loop_
_entity.id
_entity.type
_entity.pdbx_description
1 polymer ?
#
loop_
_entity_poly.entity_id
_entity_poly.type
_entity_poly.pdbx_seq_one_letter_code
_entity_poly.pdbx_strand_id
1 'polypeptide(L)'
;MAITLLSEFPKQIEIEGKLVSSDKYLYESVTNLMSTLVIAPDNPDAGVLYLAHGLNNVINHMKCFDDTSETRVMLFINMLCLLSTQIQKILPYHIPKVESNDTLYGNDENFINEIHQRLTRICEQIIQTLKDLATTNPKRQSTLALEFFSRLIAHGDLNQPKCMKFAVNLWDLAQKSSTPDTQKSAKRILTFIETRSDHDQAFKRLSDLISSTSNDTSRVSSRSASVSNVAQPLNTAD
;
A
#
# COMPACT_ATOMS: atom_id res chain seq x y z
N MET A 1 6.51 10.56 -23.28
CA MET A 1 6.89 9.22 -22.76
C MET A 1 5.68 8.32 -22.82
N ALA A 2 5.81 7.01 -23.04
CA ALA A 2 4.66 6.11 -23.15
C ALA A 2 3.77 6.07 -21.88
N ILE A 3 4.35 6.22 -20.68
CA ILE A 3 3.62 6.35 -19.40
C ILE A 3 2.61 7.52 -19.41
N THR A 4 2.96 8.58 -20.13
CA THR A 4 2.08 9.56 -20.79
C THR A 4 0.61 9.20 -20.93
N LEU A 5 0.44 8.17 -21.76
CA LEU A 5 -0.80 7.76 -22.39
C LEU A 5 -1.75 7.10 -21.41
N LEU A 6 -1.24 6.62 -20.27
CA LEU A 6 -2.10 6.08 -19.21
C LEU A 6 -3.05 7.17 -18.70
N SER A 7 -2.63 8.42 -18.61
CA SER A 7 -3.49 9.53 -18.16
C SER A 7 -4.69 9.81 -19.08
N GLU A 8 -4.60 9.37 -20.34
CA GLU A 8 -5.63 9.54 -21.38
C GLU A 8 -6.51 8.30 -21.52
N PHE A 9 -6.28 7.24 -20.71
CA PHE A 9 -7.03 5.99 -20.81
C PHE A 9 -8.52 6.23 -20.52
N PRO A 10 -9.44 5.75 -21.39
CA PRO A 10 -10.85 6.01 -21.24
C PRO A 10 -11.42 5.28 -20.02
N LYS A 11 -12.47 5.84 -19.39
CA LYS A 11 -13.20 5.21 -18.26
C LYS A 11 -13.88 3.88 -18.64
N GLN A 12 -14.25 3.74 -19.91
CA GLN A 12 -14.91 2.56 -20.43
C GLN A 12 -14.26 2.16 -21.75
N ILE A 13 -14.23 0.86 -22.00
CA ILE A 13 -13.72 0.27 -23.24
C ILE A 13 -14.76 -0.68 -23.79
N GLU A 14 -14.75 -0.86 -25.11
CA GLU A 14 -15.65 -1.79 -25.79
C GLU A 14 -15.00 -3.16 -25.90
N ILE A 15 -15.65 -4.18 -25.34
CA ILE A 15 -15.24 -5.58 -25.43
C ILE A 15 -16.44 -6.40 -25.88
N GLU A 16 -16.29 -7.11 -27.00
CA GLU A 16 -17.36 -7.94 -27.59
C GLU A 16 -18.68 -7.16 -27.79
N GLY A 17 -18.59 -5.89 -28.20
CA GLY A 17 -19.76 -5.02 -28.41
C GLY A 17 -20.39 -4.45 -27.14
N LYS A 18 -19.78 -4.66 -25.95
CA LYS A 18 -20.25 -4.11 -24.68
C LYS A 18 -19.26 -3.11 -24.09
N LEU A 19 -19.77 -1.98 -23.63
CA LEU A 19 -18.98 -1.02 -22.84
C LEU A 19 -18.79 -1.57 -21.42
N VAL A 20 -17.54 -1.77 -21.03
CA VAL A 20 -17.13 -2.25 -19.70
C VAL A 20 -16.17 -1.25 -19.06
N SER A 21 -16.10 -1.22 -17.72
CA SER A 21 -15.12 -0.38 -17.01
C SER A 21 -13.70 -0.79 -17.39
N SER A 22 -12.85 0.22 -17.61
CA SER A 22 -11.41 0.06 -17.85
C SER A 22 -10.63 -0.38 -16.62
N ASP A 23 -11.19 -0.25 -15.42
CA ASP A 23 -10.46 -0.33 -14.15
C ASP A 23 -9.61 -1.59 -14.01
N LYS A 24 -10.17 -2.76 -14.33
CA LYS A 24 -9.47 -4.03 -14.23
C LYS A 24 -8.23 -4.09 -15.12
N TYR A 25 -8.38 -3.68 -16.38
CA TYR A 25 -7.30 -3.70 -17.37
C TYR A 25 -6.20 -2.72 -17.02
N LEU A 26 -6.60 -1.55 -16.53
CA LEU A 26 -5.67 -0.53 -16.07
C LEU A 26 -4.91 -1.02 -14.84
N TYR A 27 -5.61 -1.60 -13.87
CA TYR A 27 -5.00 -2.20 -12.67
C TYR A 27 -3.95 -3.25 -13.03
N GLU A 28 -4.30 -4.21 -13.89
CA GLU A 28 -3.40 -5.28 -14.33
C GLU A 28 -2.18 -4.71 -15.08
N SER A 29 -2.40 -3.82 -16.05
CA SER A 29 -1.33 -3.24 -16.86
C SER A 29 -0.35 -2.41 -16.02
N VAL A 30 -0.87 -1.57 -15.13
CA VAL A 30 -0.04 -0.74 -14.25
C VAL A 30 0.70 -1.59 -13.22
N THR A 31 0.08 -2.64 -12.68
CA THR A 31 0.73 -3.56 -11.74
C THR A 31 1.85 -4.37 -12.41
N ASN A 32 1.66 -4.80 -13.66
CA ASN A 32 2.70 -5.46 -14.44
C ASN A 32 3.86 -4.51 -14.76
N LEU A 33 3.56 -3.24 -15.06
CA LEU A 33 4.59 -2.21 -15.24
C LEU A 33 5.38 -2.02 -13.94
N MET A 34 4.72 -1.86 -12.78
CA MET A 34 5.39 -1.75 -11.48
C MET A 34 6.31 -2.95 -11.20
N SER A 35 5.87 -4.16 -11.53
CA SER A 35 6.69 -5.36 -11.40
C SER A 35 7.95 -5.28 -12.28
N THR A 36 7.81 -4.80 -13.52
CA THR A 36 8.97 -4.59 -14.41
C THR A 36 9.92 -3.52 -13.86
N LEU A 37 9.38 -2.46 -13.24
CA LEU A 37 10.17 -1.37 -12.65
C LEU A 37 11.02 -1.81 -11.45
N VAL A 38 10.75 -2.97 -10.83
CA VAL A 38 11.59 -3.48 -9.74
C VAL A 38 13.06 -3.61 -10.16
N ILE A 39 13.30 -4.06 -11.39
CA ILE A 39 14.64 -4.38 -11.92
C ILE A 39 15.09 -3.46 -13.06
N ALA A 40 14.24 -2.52 -13.45
CA ALA A 40 14.60 -1.56 -14.48
C ALA A 40 15.67 -0.62 -13.91
N PRO A 41 16.87 -0.55 -14.52
CA PRO A 41 17.87 0.40 -14.08
C PRO A 41 17.38 1.82 -14.33
N ASP A 42 17.66 2.71 -13.39
CA ASP A 42 17.45 4.13 -13.62
C ASP A 42 18.38 4.67 -14.71
N ASN A 43 17.92 5.74 -15.36
CA ASN A 43 18.75 6.47 -16.31
C ASN A 43 19.68 7.42 -15.52
N PRO A 44 21.02 7.34 -15.70
CA PRO A 44 21.98 8.18 -14.98
C PRO A 44 21.74 9.69 -15.17
N ASP A 45 21.15 10.10 -16.30
CA ASP A 45 20.93 11.51 -16.64
C ASP A 45 19.55 12.04 -16.21
N ALA A 46 18.61 11.16 -15.82
CA ALA A 46 17.21 11.53 -15.52
C ALA A 46 16.90 11.70 -14.03
N GLY A 47 17.88 11.43 -13.17
CA GLY A 47 17.71 11.37 -11.72
C GLY A 47 17.11 10.05 -11.23
N VAL A 48 17.18 9.83 -9.93
CA VAL A 48 16.78 8.57 -9.31
C VAL A 48 15.28 8.35 -9.40
N LEU A 49 14.88 7.08 -9.60
CA LEU A 49 13.50 6.61 -9.64
C LEU A 49 12.61 7.35 -10.65
N TYR A 50 13.21 7.89 -11.71
CA TYR A 50 12.53 8.73 -12.68
C TYR A 50 11.23 8.09 -13.22
N LEU A 51 11.28 6.80 -13.55
CA LEU A 51 10.13 6.06 -14.07
C LEU A 51 9.06 5.82 -13.00
N ALA A 52 9.47 5.48 -11.77
CA ALA A 52 8.54 5.32 -10.65
C ALA A 52 7.85 6.64 -10.30
N HIS A 53 8.57 7.77 -10.39
CA HIS A 53 8.01 9.12 -10.22
C HIS A 53 7.02 9.45 -11.33
N GLY A 54 7.40 9.20 -12.57
CA GLY A 54 6.52 9.38 -13.72
C GLY A 54 5.22 8.59 -13.56
N LEU A 55 5.32 7.34 -13.11
CA LEU A 55 4.16 6.49 -12.88
C LEU A 55 3.28 6.98 -11.72
N ASN A 56 3.87 7.32 -10.58
CA ASN A 56 3.11 7.86 -9.44
C ASN A 56 2.42 9.18 -9.81
N ASN A 57 3.10 10.04 -10.56
CA ASN A 57 2.51 11.28 -11.07
C ASN A 57 1.33 10.99 -12.00
N VAL A 58 1.45 10.02 -12.92
CA VAL A 58 0.34 9.68 -13.80
C VAL A 58 -0.85 9.14 -13.02
N ILE A 59 -0.66 8.19 -12.10
CA ILE A 59 -1.74 7.64 -11.24
C ILE A 59 -2.47 8.76 -10.50
N ASN A 60 -1.75 9.76 -10.00
CA ASN A 60 -2.33 10.91 -9.31
C ASN A 60 -3.23 11.79 -10.18
N HIS A 61 -3.00 11.85 -11.49
CA HIS A 61 -3.70 12.74 -12.42
C HIS A 61 -4.63 11.98 -13.39
N MET A 62 -4.83 10.67 -13.20
CA MET A 62 -5.72 9.89 -14.04
C MET A 62 -7.17 10.32 -13.83
N LYS A 63 -7.79 10.87 -14.88
CA LYS A 63 -9.18 11.33 -14.85
C LYS A 63 -10.20 10.20 -14.78
N CYS A 64 -9.78 8.97 -15.07
CA CYS A 64 -10.68 7.82 -15.05
C CYS A 64 -11.09 7.40 -13.63
N PHE A 65 -10.29 7.76 -12.62
CA PHE A 65 -10.56 7.45 -11.23
C PHE A 65 -11.28 8.59 -10.52
N ASP A 66 -12.33 8.24 -9.79
CA ASP A 66 -12.96 9.15 -8.84
C ASP A 66 -12.13 9.19 -7.54
N ASP A 67 -12.33 10.20 -6.68
CA ASP A 67 -11.50 10.45 -5.49
C ASP A 67 -11.47 9.29 -4.48
N THR A 68 -12.54 8.49 -4.44
CA THR A 68 -12.65 7.30 -3.58
C THR A 68 -12.52 5.97 -4.36
N SER A 69 -11.89 6.01 -5.54
CA SER A 69 -11.66 4.82 -6.37
C SER A 69 -10.79 3.79 -5.65
N GLU A 70 -11.33 2.59 -5.45
CA GLU A 70 -10.60 1.44 -4.89
C GLU A 70 -9.45 1.01 -5.77
N THR A 71 -9.63 1.01 -7.10
CA THR A 71 -8.55 0.70 -8.03
C THR A 71 -7.37 1.64 -7.83
N ARG A 72 -7.65 2.95 -7.66
CA ARG A 72 -6.60 3.94 -7.39
C ARG A 72 -5.90 3.67 -6.06
N VAL A 73 -6.64 3.38 -4.99
CA VAL A 73 -6.05 3.02 -3.69
C VAL A 73 -5.20 1.76 -3.79
N MET A 74 -5.68 0.72 -4.48
CA MET A 74 -4.92 -0.52 -4.68
C MET A 74 -3.64 -0.29 -5.51
N LEU A 75 -3.67 0.62 -6.49
CA LEU A 75 -2.47 1.02 -7.22
C LEU A 75 -1.47 1.77 -6.34
N PHE A 76 -1.94 2.64 -5.44
CA PHE A 76 -1.07 3.27 -4.45
C PHE A 76 -0.47 2.27 -3.47
N ILE A 77 -1.26 1.29 -3.01
CA ILE A 77 -0.75 0.19 -2.18
C ILE A 77 0.33 -0.61 -2.93
N ASN A 78 0.13 -0.92 -4.22
CA ASN A 78 1.13 -1.59 -5.04
C ASN A 78 2.39 -0.72 -5.26
N MET A 79 2.23 0.60 -5.37
CA MET A 79 3.35 1.54 -5.44
C MET A 79 4.17 1.54 -4.15
N LEU A 80 3.52 1.44 -2.97
CA LEU A 80 4.24 1.25 -1.70
C LEU A 80 5.08 -0.02 -1.73
N CYS A 81 4.52 -1.14 -2.20
CA CYS A 81 5.25 -2.40 -2.34
C CYS A 81 6.48 -2.26 -3.25
N LEU A 82 6.32 -1.63 -4.42
CA LEU A 82 7.44 -1.35 -5.34
C LEU A 82 8.55 -0.56 -4.65
N LEU A 83 8.19 0.57 -4.04
CA LEU A 83 9.16 1.45 -3.37
C LEU A 83 9.84 0.77 -2.17
N SER A 84 9.10 0.00 -1.38
CA SER A 84 9.67 -0.82 -0.30
C SER A 84 10.60 -1.92 -0.82
N THR A 85 10.38 -2.43 -2.02
CA THR A 85 11.31 -3.35 -2.67
C THR A 85 12.58 -2.64 -3.15
N GLN A 86 12.49 -1.40 -3.67
CA GLN A 86 13.64 -0.64 -4.16
C GLN A 86 14.68 -0.31 -3.09
N ILE A 87 14.30 -0.26 -1.80
CA ILE A 87 15.22 -0.03 -0.67
C ILE A 87 15.82 -1.33 -0.11
N GLN A 88 15.49 -2.50 -0.67
CA GLN A 88 16.07 -3.75 -0.20
C GLN A 88 17.54 -3.83 -0.59
N LYS A 89 18.37 -4.38 0.31
CA LYS A 89 19.81 -4.54 0.05
C LYS A 89 20.11 -5.36 -1.20
N ILE A 90 19.25 -6.34 -1.48
CA ILE A 90 19.30 -7.20 -2.66
C ILE A 90 17.85 -7.31 -3.14
N LEU A 91 17.60 -6.99 -4.41
CA LEU A 91 16.27 -7.10 -5.00
C LEU A 91 15.82 -8.56 -5.13
N PRO A 92 14.50 -8.83 -5.16
CA PRO A 92 13.97 -10.20 -5.22
C PRO A 92 14.34 -10.99 -6.48
N TYR A 93 14.72 -10.32 -7.56
CA TYR A 93 15.15 -10.92 -8.83
C TYR A 93 16.01 -9.95 -9.63
N HIS A 94 16.79 -10.47 -10.57
CA HIS A 94 17.71 -9.70 -11.43
C HIS A 94 17.71 -10.24 -12.86
N ILE A 95 18.00 -9.38 -13.83
CA ILE A 95 18.32 -9.80 -15.20
C ILE A 95 19.83 -10.05 -15.27
N PRO A 96 20.27 -11.24 -15.74
CA PRO A 96 21.70 -11.50 -15.91
C PRO A 96 22.38 -10.43 -16.77
N LYS A 97 23.52 -9.91 -16.29
CA LYS A 97 24.34 -8.88 -16.96
C LYS A 97 23.71 -7.48 -17.04
N VAL A 98 22.64 -7.22 -16.29
CA VAL A 98 22.07 -5.88 -16.12
C VAL A 98 22.20 -5.52 -14.64
N GLU A 99 22.86 -4.38 -14.36
CA GLU A 99 22.95 -3.86 -13.00
C GLU A 99 21.62 -3.18 -12.64
N SER A 100 20.95 -3.69 -11.61
CA SER A 100 19.72 -3.11 -11.08
C SER A 100 20.01 -2.02 -10.03
N ASN A 101 18.98 -1.29 -9.61
CA ASN A 101 19.10 -0.16 -8.69
C ASN A 101 19.73 -0.50 -7.32
N ASP A 102 19.58 -1.72 -6.80
CA ASP A 102 20.28 -2.17 -5.59
C ASP A 102 21.81 -2.18 -5.76
N THR A 103 22.29 -2.49 -6.96
CA THR A 103 23.71 -2.44 -7.34
C THR A 103 24.14 -1.01 -7.64
N LEU A 104 23.34 -0.26 -8.40
CA LEU A 104 23.67 1.10 -8.83
C LEU A 104 23.75 2.08 -7.66
N TYR A 105 22.84 1.99 -6.70
CA TYR A 105 22.79 2.91 -5.56
C TYR A 105 23.38 2.32 -4.28
N GLY A 106 23.51 1.00 -4.16
CA GLY A 106 24.22 0.38 -3.04
C GLY A 106 23.68 0.74 -1.64
N ASN A 107 22.38 1.02 -1.50
CA ASN A 107 21.75 1.56 -0.28
C ASN A 107 22.25 2.96 0.11
N ASP A 108 22.57 3.81 -0.86
CA ASP A 108 22.87 5.22 -0.63
C ASP A 108 21.76 5.90 0.20
N GLU A 109 22.17 6.65 1.22
CA GLU A 109 21.25 7.27 2.17
C GLU A 109 20.34 8.31 1.50
N ASN A 110 20.83 9.04 0.49
CA ASN A 110 20.01 10.02 -0.22
C ASN A 110 18.92 9.33 -1.04
N PHE A 111 19.25 8.22 -1.71
CA PHE A 111 18.31 7.39 -2.43
C PHE A 111 17.21 6.84 -1.51
N ILE A 112 17.60 6.27 -0.36
CA ILE A 112 16.66 5.73 0.63
C ILE A 112 15.77 6.84 1.19
N ASN A 113 16.35 8.00 1.52
CA ASN A 113 15.60 9.15 2.03
C ASN A 113 14.57 9.67 1.02
N GLU A 114 14.91 9.69 -0.26
CA GLU A 114 13.98 10.06 -1.31
C GLU A 114 12.80 9.08 -1.41
N ILE A 115 13.06 7.77 -1.29
CA ILE A 115 12.01 6.75 -1.24
C ILE A 115 11.11 6.94 -0.03
N HIS A 116 11.70 7.13 1.16
CA HIS A 116 10.93 7.32 2.39
C HIS A 116 9.98 8.52 2.31
N GLN A 117 10.45 9.67 1.79
CA GLN A 117 9.57 10.84 1.59
C GLN A 117 8.37 10.52 0.69
N ARG A 118 8.57 9.66 -0.32
CA ARG A 118 7.51 9.26 -1.27
C ARG A 118 6.55 8.26 -0.66
N LEU A 119 7.06 7.26 0.07
CA LEU A 119 6.24 6.34 0.84
C LEU A 119 5.32 7.10 1.80
N THR A 120 5.84 8.11 2.52
CA THR A 120 5.03 8.94 3.42
C THR A 120 3.90 9.66 2.69
N ARG A 121 4.17 10.31 1.56
CA ARG A 121 3.14 10.99 0.76
C ARG A 121 2.05 10.03 0.25
N ILE A 122 2.44 8.85 -0.23
CA ILE A 122 1.47 7.85 -0.71
C ILE A 122 0.63 7.31 0.45
N CYS A 123 1.24 7.04 1.61
CA CYS A 123 0.52 6.66 2.82
C CYS A 123 -0.52 7.72 3.22
N GLU A 124 -0.16 9.00 3.18
CA GLU A 124 -1.07 10.11 3.47
C GLU A 124 -2.27 10.14 2.51
N GLN A 125 -2.05 9.89 1.21
CA GLN A 125 -3.11 9.83 0.21
C GLN A 125 -4.08 8.66 0.46
N ILE A 126 -3.56 7.47 0.80
CA ILE A 126 -4.39 6.31 1.14
C ILE A 126 -5.20 6.61 2.41
N ILE A 127 -4.56 7.16 3.46
CA ILE A 127 -5.22 7.52 4.70
C ILE A 127 -6.33 8.55 4.47
N GLN A 128 -6.09 9.55 3.61
CA GLN A 128 -7.12 10.54 3.28
C GLN A 128 -8.33 9.87 2.61
N THR A 129 -8.08 8.99 1.65
CA THR A 129 -9.16 8.24 0.98
C THR A 129 -9.96 7.37 1.97
N LEU A 130 -9.27 6.72 2.92
CA LEU A 130 -9.93 5.96 3.98
C LEU A 130 -10.79 6.86 4.88
N LYS A 131 -10.36 8.09 5.19
CA LYS A 131 -11.18 9.05 5.95
C LYS A 131 -12.44 9.45 5.20
N ASP A 132 -12.33 9.71 3.90
CA ASP A 132 -13.47 10.11 3.05
C ASP A 132 -14.49 8.96 2.90
N LEU A 133 -14.01 7.72 2.88
CA LEU A 133 -14.85 6.51 2.87
C LEU A 133 -15.55 6.23 4.20
N ALA A 134 -15.06 6.77 5.32
CA ALA A 134 -15.62 6.52 6.65
C ALA A 134 -17.11 6.87 6.74
N THR A 135 -17.51 7.96 6.07
CA THR A 135 -18.88 8.47 6.08
C THR A 135 -19.70 7.96 4.90
N THR A 136 -19.07 7.77 3.74
CA THR A 136 -19.76 7.48 2.48
C THR A 136 -19.91 5.97 2.23
N ASN A 137 -18.91 5.17 2.56
CA ASN A 137 -18.92 3.73 2.35
C ASN A 137 -18.00 2.99 3.35
N PRO A 138 -18.45 2.80 4.60
CA PRO A 138 -17.62 2.22 5.66
C PRO A 138 -17.25 0.76 5.41
N LYS A 139 -18.06 0.01 4.65
CA LYS A 139 -17.72 -1.37 4.24
C LYS A 139 -16.48 -1.38 3.34
N ARG A 140 -16.44 -0.48 2.35
CA ARG A 140 -15.30 -0.32 1.45
C ARG A 140 -14.06 0.20 2.19
N GLN A 141 -14.25 1.11 3.13
CA GLN A 141 -13.18 1.56 4.03
C GLN A 141 -12.54 0.36 4.75
N SER A 142 -13.35 -0.53 5.35
CA SER A 142 -12.84 -1.71 6.06
C SER A 142 -12.10 -2.68 5.14
N THR A 143 -12.58 -2.91 3.92
CA THR A 143 -11.87 -3.74 2.94
C THR A 143 -10.50 -3.14 2.57
N LEU A 144 -10.46 -1.86 2.21
CA LEU A 144 -9.21 -1.18 1.84
C LEU A 144 -8.22 -1.06 3.01
N ALA A 145 -8.73 -0.85 4.23
CA ALA A 145 -7.90 -0.83 5.43
C ALA A 145 -7.25 -2.20 5.67
N LEU A 146 -7.98 -3.31 5.42
CA LEU A 146 -7.44 -4.66 5.56
C LEU A 146 -6.39 -4.97 4.49
N GLU A 147 -6.63 -4.57 3.25
CA GLU A 147 -5.65 -4.72 2.16
C GLU A 147 -4.38 -3.94 2.46
N PHE A 148 -4.51 -2.69 2.93
CA PHE A 148 -3.36 -1.89 3.33
C PHE A 148 -2.61 -2.52 4.51
N PHE A 149 -3.34 -2.98 5.55
CA PHE A 149 -2.74 -3.70 6.67
C PHE A 149 -1.93 -4.91 6.19
N SER A 150 -2.51 -5.74 5.30
CA SER A 150 -1.85 -6.94 4.79
C SER A 150 -0.53 -6.62 4.08
N ARG A 151 -0.48 -5.53 3.30
CA ARG A 151 0.76 -5.11 2.63
C ARG A 151 1.75 -4.45 3.58
N LEU A 152 1.26 -3.67 4.54
CA LEU A 152 2.11 -3.04 5.55
C LEU A 152 2.86 -4.08 6.37
N ILE A 153 2.20 -5.13 6.86
CA ILE A 153 2.88 -6.15 7.67
C ILE A 153 3.84 -7.01 6.83
N ALA A 154 3.63 -7.11 5.52
CA ALA A 154 4.50 -7.88 4.64
C ALA A 154 5.79 -7.14 4.28
N HIS A 155 5.75 -5.81 4.22
CA HIS A 155 6.85 -4.98 3.70
C HIS A 155 7.41 -3.94 4.69
N GLY A 156 6.65 -3.58 5.71
CA GLY A 156 7.01 -2.56 6.69
C GLY A 156 7.88 -3.10 7.83
N ASP A 157 8.70 -2.23 8.41
CA ASP A 157 9.50 -2.58 9.59
C ASP A 157 8.65 -2.47 10.86
N LEU A 158 8.13 -3.59 11.33
CA LEU A 158 7.34 -3.68 12.56
C LEU A 158 8.17 -3.49 13.84
N ASN A 159 9.51 -3.44 13.76
CA ASN A 159 10.31 -3.05 14.92
C ASN A 159 10.18 -1.56 15.23
N GLN A 160 9.78 -0.75 14.23
CA GLN A 160 9.51 0.66 14.42
C GLN A 160 8.17 0.87 15.14
N PRO A 161 8.15 1.52 16.32
CA PRO A 161 6.92 1.71 17.10
C PRO A 161 5.82 2.45 16.34
N LYS A 162 6.19 3.42 15.48
CA LYS A 162 5.24 4.15 14.63
C LYS A 162 4.58 3.22 13.61
N CYS A 163 5.34 2.32 12.97
CA CYS A 163 4.83 1.35 12.02
C CYS A 163 3.93 0.31 12.71
N MET A 164 4.36 -0.23 13.86
CA MET A 164 3.57 -1.16 14.67
C MET A 164 2.21 -0.55 15.05
N LYS A 165 2.21 0.67 15.59
CA LYS A 165 0.99 1.39 15.95
C LYS A 165 0.09 1.62 14.74
N PHE A 166 0.68 1.96 13.60
CA PHE A 166 -0.08 2.16 12.36
C PHE A 166 -0.72 0.87 11.87
N ALA A 167 -0.03 -0.26 11.95
CA ALA A 167 -0.57 -1.58 11.62
C ALA A 167 -1.77 -1.93 12.51
N VAL A 168 -1.65 -1.76 13.84
CA VAL A 168 -2.77 -2.00 14.77
C VAL A 168 -3.97 -1.10 14.44
N ASN A 169 -3.75 0.18 14.16
CA ASN A 169 -4.82 1.10 13.79
C ASN A 169 -5.55 0.68 12.50
N LEU A 170 -4.83 0.18 11.49
CA LEU A 170 -5.43 -0.32 10.25
C LEU A 170 -6.22 -1.61 10.49
N TRP A 171 -5.71 -2.51 11.34
CA TRP A 171 -6.43 -3.71 11.75
C TRP A 171 -7.76 -3.36 12.41
N ASP A 172 -7.74 -2.45 13.39
CA ASP A 172 -8.95 -2.01 14.09
C ASP A 172 -9.95 -1.37 13.14
N LEU A 173 -9.46 -0.53 12.21
CA LEU A 173 -10.29 0.09 11.19
C LEU A 173 -10.95 -0.94 10.27
N ALA A 174 -10.23 -2.00 9.91
CA ALA A 174 -10.75 -3.10 9.10
C ALA A 174 -11.85 -3.89 9.82
N GLN A 175 -11.82 -3.99 11.15
CA GLN A 175 -12.83 -4.74 11.90
C GLN A 175 -14.17 -3.97 12.07
N LYS A 176 -14.18 -2.64 11.97
CA LYS A 176 -15.37 -1.80 12.26
C LYS A 176 -16.58 -2.08 11.38
N SER A 177 -16.39 -2.40 10.11
CA SER A 177 -17.46 -2.65 9.15
C SER A 177 -17.18 -3.92 8.36
N SER A 178 -16.81 -4.98 9.09
CA SER A 178 -16.42 -6.26 8.50
C SER A 178 -17.55 -6.86 7.66
N THR A 179 -17.19 -7.31 6.47
CA THR A 179 -18.04 -8.13 5.60
C THR A 179 -17.59 -9.59 5.67
N PRO A 180 -18.40 -10.57 5.21
CA PRO A 180 -17.96 -11.98 5.17
C PRO A 180 -16.62 -12.18 4.43
N ASP A 181 -16.40 -11.44 3.35
CA ASP A 181 -15.14 -11.50 2.59
C ASP A 181 -13.98 -10.90 3.39
N THR A 182 -14.18 -9.72 4.01
CA THR A 182 -13.19 -9.10 4.89
C THR A 182 -12.82 -10.03 6.06
N GLN A 183 -13.79 -10.74 6.65
CA GLN A 183 -13.54 -11.70 7.73
C GLN A 183 -12.74 -12.91 7.24
N LYS A 184 -13.03 -13.43 6.03
CA LYS A 184 -12.29 -14.53 5.43
C LYS A 184 -10.83 -14.13 5.17
N SER A 185 -10.60 -12.92 4.64
CA SER A 185 -9.25 -12.38 4.44
C SER A 185 -8.54 -12.14 5.77
N ALA A 186 -9.24 -11.59 6.78
CA ALA A 186 -8.69 -11.36 8.11
C ALA A 186 -8.21 -12.67 8.76
N LYS A 187 -8.98 -13.75 8.65
CA LYS A 187 -8.55 -15.08 9.14
C LYS A 187 -7.25 -15.57 8.50
N ARG A 188 -7.10 -15.40 7.18
CA ARG A 188 -5.85 -15.78 6.48
C ARG A 188 -4.66 -14.95 6.96
N ILE A 189 -4.88 -13.67 7.20
CA ILE A 189 -3.86 -12.75 7.71
C ILE A 189 -3.47 -13.13 9.15
N LEU A 190 -4.42 -13.50 10.01
CA LEU A 190 -4.12 -14.00 11.36
C LEU A 190 -3.26 -15.25 11.31
N THR A 191 -3.60 -16.24 10.47
CA THR A 191 -2.75 -17.43 10.29
C THR A 191 -1.34 -17.08 9.82
N PHE A 192 -1.19 -16.09 8.95
CA PHE A 192 0.12 -15.58 8.54
C PHE A 192 0.89 -14.95 9.72
N ILE A 193 0.23 -14.13 10.54
CA ILE A 193 0.82 -13.50 11.72
C ILE A 193 1.25 -14.55 12.74
N GLU A 194 0.40 -15.54 13.02
CA GLU A 194 0.69 -16.65 13.93
C GLU A 194 1.92 -17.43 13.47
N THR A 195 1.95 -17.84 12.20
CA THR A 195 3.08 -18.58 11.61
C THR A 195 4.39 -17.80 11.73
N ARG A 196 4.34 -16.46 11.58
CA ARG A 196 5.53 -15.61 11.63
C ARG A 196 5.96 -15.25 13.05
N SER A 197 5.03 -15.28 14.01
CA SER A 197 5.28 -14.99 15.42
C SER A 197 6.22 -16.01 16.08
N ASP A 198 6.32 -17.23 15.53
CA ASP A 198 7.24 -18.26 16.00
C ASP A 198 8.72 -17.90 15.79
N HIS A 199 8.99 -17.01 14.83
CA HIS A 199 10.36 -16.68 14.40
C HIS A 199 10.67 -15.18 14.44
N ASP A 200 9.66 -14.32 14.63
CA ASP A 200 9.80 -12.88 14.63
C ASP A 200 9.09 -12.24 15.83
N GLN A 201 9.90 -11.66 16.73
CA GLN A 201 9.42 -11.02 17.95
C GLN A 201 8.50 -9.82 17.67
N ALA A 202 8.66 -9.13 16.54
CA ALA A 202 7.78 -8.04 16.15
C ALA A 202 6.39 -8.58 15.78
N PHE A 203 6.31 -9.70 15.06
CA PHE A 203 5.04 -10.37 14.76
C PHE A 203 4.36 -10.92 16.01
N LYS A 204 5.14 -11.46 16.96
CA LYS A 204 4.59 -11.87 18.26
C LYS A 204 3.94 -10.70 19.00
N ARG A 205 4.62 -9.55 19.07
CA ARG A 205 4.06 -8.32 19.66
C ARG A 205 2.81 -7.86 18.92
N LEU A 206 2.81 -7.90 17.58
CA LEU A 206 1.64 -7.55 16.78
C LEU A 206 0.45 -8.47 17.11
N SER A 207 0.69 -9.79 17.19
CA SER A 207 -0.32 -10.79 17.54
C SER A 207 -0.93 -10.53 18.92
N ASP A 208 -0.10 -10.24 19.92
CA ASP A 208 -0.56 -9.90 21.27
C ASP A 208 -1.42 -8.63 21.27
N LEU A 209 -0.99 -7.60 20.54
CA LEU A 209 -1.72 -6.33 20.44
C LEU A 209 -3.08 -6.51 19.78
N ILE A 210 -3.18 -7.13 18.59
CA ILE A 210 -4.46 -7.30 17.88
C ILE A 210 -5.43 -8.23 18.59
N SER A 211 -4.92 -9.19 19.37
CA SER A 211 -5.72 -10.08 20.21
C SER A 211 -6.31 -9.34 21.40
N SER A 212 -5.54 -8.42 22.01
CA SER A 212 -6.02 -7.57 23.10
C SER A 212 -7.15 -6.62 22.65
N THR A 213 -7.07 -6.09 21.43
CA THR A 213 -8.05 -5.14 20.90
C THR A 213 -9.38 -5.82 20.56
N SER A 214 -9.34 -7.07 20.07
CA SER A 214 -10.55 -7.85 19.76
C SER A 214 -11.43 -8.12 20.99
N ASN A 215 -10.83 -8.18 22.19
CA ASN A 215 -11.57 -8.31 23.45
C ASN A 215 -12.28 -7.01 23.85
N ASP A 216 -11.73 -5.84 23.52
CA ASP A 216 -12.35 -4.54 23.84
C ASP A 216 -13.48 -4.15 22.87
N THR A 217 -13.42 -4.54 21.59
CA THR A 217 -14.50 -4.24 20.62
C THR A 217 -15.82 -4.91 20.98
N SER A 218 -15.78 -6.04 21.70
CA SER A 218 -16.98 -6.68 22.27
C SER A 218 -17.66 -5.87 23.38
N ARG A 219 -16.95 -4.91 24.01
CA ARG A 219 -17.50 -3.96 25.00
C ARG A 219 -17.93 -2.62 24.38
N VAL A 220 -17.31 -2.20 23.27
CA VAL A 220 -17.49 -0.87 22.66
C VAL A 220 -18.69 -0.76 21.70
N SER A 221 -19.44 -1.85 21.45
CA SER A 221 -20.78 -1.81 20.81
C SER A 221 -21.80 -0.88 21.53
N SER A 222 -21.42 -0.25 22.65
CA SER A 222 -22.27 0.63 23.45
C SER A 222 -21.91 2.13 23.39
N ARG A 223 -20.84 2.59 22.72
CA ARG A 223 -20.55 4.05 22.64
C ARG A 223 -19.99 4.51 21.29
N SER A 224 -20.71 5.47 20.71
CA SER A 224 -20.44 6.15 19.44
C SER A 224 -19.14 6.98 19.43
N ALA A 225 -18.39 6.79 18.33
CA ALA A 225 -17.59 7.73 17.56
C ALA A 225 -16.58 8.67 18.26
N SER A 226 -15.31 8.53 17.90
CA SER A 226 -14.36 9.64 17.72
C SER A 226 -13.22 9.21 16.79
N VAL A 227 -13.21 9.72 15.56
CA VAL A 227 -12.16 9.51 14.55
C VAL A 227 -11.10 10.60 14.74
N SER A 228 -10.13 10.36 15.61
CA SER A 228 -9.03 11.32 15.84
C SER A 228 -7.64 10.69 15.96
N ASN A 229 -7.50 9.36 15.97
CA ASN A 229 -6.23 8.69 16.26
C ASN A 229 -5.43 8.14 15.06
N VAL A 230 -5.87 8.39 13.81
CA VAL A 230 -5.18 7.85 12.60
C VAL A 230 -4.06 8.76 12.10
N ALA A 231 -3.85 9.95 12.66
CA ALA A 231 -2.87 10.91 12.15
C ALA A 231 -1.68 11.09 13.10
N GLN A 232 -0.61 10.32 12.91
CA GLN A 232 0.75 10.83 13.11
C GLN A 232 1.63 10.34 11.95
N PRO A 233 2.25 11.26 11.19
CA PRO A 233 3.08 10.90 10.05
C PRO A 233 4.33 10.12 10.48
N LEU A 234 4.68 9.12 9.67
CA LEU A 234 5.98 8.47 9.66
C LEU A 234 7.02 9.47 9.15
N ASN A 235 7.53 10.36 10.02
CA ASN A 235 8.97 10.63 10.10
C ASN A 235 9.35 11.44 11.35
N THR A 236 10.49 11.07 11.95
CA THR A 236 11.61 11.86 12.49
C THR A 236 12.44 10.89 13.34
N ALA A 237 13.73 10.81 12.99
CA ALA A 237 14.88 10.23 13.68
C ALA A 237 14.65 9.79 15.14
N ASP A 238 14.93 8.52 15.42
CA ASP A 238 16.19 8.08 16.07
C ASP A 238 16.40 6.58 15.81
#